data_AF-A0A821GDB0-F1
#
_entry.id   AF-A0A821GDB0-F1
#
_cell.length_a   1.000
_cell.length_b   1.000
_cell.length_c   1.000
_cell.angle_alpha   90.00
_cell.angle_beta   90.00
_cell.angle_gamma   90.00
#
_symmetry.space_group_name_H-M   'P 1'
#
loop_
_entity.id
_entity.type
_entity.pdbx_description
1 polymer ?
#
loop_
_entity_poly.entity_id
_entity_poly.type
_entity_poly.pdbx_seq_one_letter_code
_entity_poly.pdbx_strand_id
1 'polypeptide(L)' 'MSTARQVHTASILANGQVIVAGGSNSVGILNSAELYDTLTGLWTRAGNMTIAR' A
#
# COMPACT_ATOMS: atom_id res chain seq x y z
N MET A 1 -7.77 -2.56 -4.47
CA MET A 1 -6.33 -2.35 -4.70
C MET A 1 -6.16 -1.87 -6.11
N SER A 2 -5.50 -0.74 -6.32
CA SER A 2 -5.40 -0.06 -7.63
C SER A 2 -4.04 -0.26 -8.30
N THR A 3 -2.98 -0.53 -7.53
CA THR A 3 -1.63 -0.74 -8.04
C THR A 3 -1.21 -2.18 -7.80
N ALA A 4 -1.00 -2.95 -8.88
CA ALA A 4 -0.35 -4.25 -8.79
C ALA A 4 1.05 -4.08 -8.19
N ARG A 5 1.39 -4.91 -7.21
CA ARG A 5 2.68 -4.89 -6.51
C ARG A 5 3.02 -6.27 -5.95
N GLN A 6 4.31 -6.57 -5.85
CA GLN A 6 4.88 -7.73 -5.16
C GLN A 6 5.98 -7.27 -4.19
N VAL A 7 6.35 -8.11 -3.22
CA VAL A 7 7.40 -7.80 -2.22
C VAL A 7 7.13 -6.50 -1.45
N HIS A 8 5.85 -6.15 -1.30
CA HIS A 8 5.43 -4.99 -0.51
C HIS A 8 5.42 -5.33 0.98
N THR A 9 5.38 -4.30 1.82
CA THR A 9 5.12 -4.46 3.26
C THR A 9 3.67 -4.14 3.57
N ALA A 10 3.06 -4.91 4.48
CA ALA A 10 1.74 -4.65 5.01
C ALA A 10 1.80 -4.52 6.55
N SER A 11 1.12 -3.55 7.12
CA SER A 11 1.06 -3.36 8.58
C SER A 11 -0.32 -2.88 9.02
N ILE A 12 -0.78 -3.37 10.17
CA ILE A 12 -2.04 -2.95 10.78
C ILE A 12 -1.81 -1.64 11.53
N LEU A 13 -2.69 -0.67 11.32
CA LEU A 13 -2.72 0.62 12.01
C LEU A 13 -3.60 0.53 13.27
N ALA A 14 -3.41 1.48 14.20
CA ALA A 14 -4.18 1.53 15.46
C ALA A 14 -5.70 1.69 15.25
N ASN A 15 -6.12 2.20 14.08
CA ASN A 15 -7.52 2.35 13.71
C ASN A 15 -8.10 1.10 12.99
N GLY A 16 -7.35 0.00 12.90
CA GLY A 16 -7.81 -1.26 12.29
C GLY A 16 -7.67 -1.34 10.77
N GLN A 17 -7.17 -0.29 10.11
CA GLN A 17 -6.85 -0.32 8.68
C GLN A 17 -5.49 -0.99 8.45
N VAL A 18 -5.26 -1.51 7.25
CA VAL A 18 -3.96 -2.05 6.83
C VAL A 18 -3.30 -1.07 5.87
N ILE A 19 -2.10 -0.59 6.19
CA ILE A 19 -1.27 0.13 5.24
C ILE A 19 -0.42 -0.85 4.44
N VAL A 20 -0.48 -0.74 3.11
CA VAL A 20 0.34 -1.48 2.17
C VAL A 20 1.26 -0.49 1.47
N ALA A 21 2.56 -0.61 1.70
CA ALA A 21 3.56 0.35 1.22
C ALA A 21 4.63 -0.34 0.35
N GLY A 22 5.02 0.35 -0.72
CA GLY A 22 6.11 -0.08 -1.58
C GLY A 22 5.83 -1.36 -2.37
N GLY A 23 6.87 -2.16 -2.57
CA GLY A 23 6.92 -3.28 -3.48
C GLY A 23 7.37 -2.86 -4.89
N SER A 24 7.32 -3.82 -5.80
CA SER A 24 7.64 -3.61 -7.20
C SER A 24 6.55 -4.15 -8.11
N ASN A 25 6.55 -3.70 -9.37
CA ASN A 25 5.74 -4.29 -10.42
C ASN A 25 6.52 -4.32 -11.74
N SER A 26 5.85 -4.56 -12.86
CA SER A 26 6.48 -4.61 -14.19
C SER A 26 7.13 -3.28 -14.62
N VAL A 27 6.81 -2.17 -13.98
CA VAL A 27 7.34 -0.83 -14.30
C VAL A 27 8.54 -0.47 -13.43
N GLY A 28 8.60 -0.96 -12.18
CA GLY A 28 9.72 -0.71 -11.28
C GLY A 28 9.36 -0.76 -9.81
N ILE A 29 10.21 -0.16 -8.98
CA ILE A 29 9.99 -0.04 -7.52
C ILE A 29 8.99 1.08 -7.25
N LEU A 30 8.04 0.81 -6.35
CA LEU A 30 6.95 1.70 -6.03
C LEU A 30 7.29 2.58 -4.84
N ASN A 31 6.99 3.87 -4.95
CA ASN A 31 6.92 4.77 -3.79
C ASN A 31 5.48 4.99 -3.32
N SER A 32 4.50 4.32 -3.92
CA SER A 32 3.10 4.47 -3.54
C SER A 32 2.73 3.58 -2.36
N ALA A 33 1.75 4.04 -1.58
CA ALA A 33 1.10 3.25 -0.56
C ALA A 33 -0.43 3.29 -0.74
N GLU A 34 -1.10 2.27 -0.25
CA GLU A 34 -2.56 2.14 -0.25
C GLU A 34 -3.01 1.70 1.15
N LEU A 35 -4.15 2.22 1.59
CA LEU A 35 -4.83 1.79 2.80
C LEU A 35 -5.95 0.84 2.43
N TYR A 36 -6.06 -0.24 3.18
CA TYR A 36 -7.17 -1.17 3.14
C TYR A 36 -8.00 -1.03 4.41
N ASP A 37 -9.28 -0.71 4.23
CA ASP A 37 -10.25 -0.72 5.31
C ASP A 37 -10.83 -2.13 5.44
N THR A 38 -10.58 -2.77 6.59
CA THR A 38 -11.01 -4.14 6.88
C THR A 38 -12.52 -4.26 7.13
N LEU A 39 -13.20 -3.15 7.48
CA LEU A 39 -14.64 -3.13 7.70
C LEU A 39 -15.42 -3.03 6.39
N THR A 40 -14.94 -2.21 5.46
CA THR A 40 -15.63 -1.94 4.20
C THR A 40 -15.07 -2.74 3.02
N GLY A 41 -13.88 -3.32 3.17
CA GLY A 41 -13.16 -3.98 2.08
C GLY A 41 -12.63 -3.00 1.02
N LEU A 42 -12.71 -1.70 1.28
CA LEU A 42 -12.33 -0.67 0.32
C LEU A 42 -10.85 -0.35 0.41
N TRP A 43 -10.30 0.03 -0.74
CA TRP A 43 -8.93 0.49 -0.86
C TRP A 43 -8.91 1.98 -1.15
N THR A 44 -8.04 2.71 -0.47
CA THR A 44 -7.84 4.15 -0.69
C THR A 44 -6.35 4.41 -0.91
N ARG A 45 -6.03 5.31 -1.84
CA ARG A 45 -4.65 5.70 -2.06
C ARG A 45 -4.13 6.50 -0.85
N ALA A 46 -2.96 6.13 -0.35
CA ALA A 46 -2.27 6.86 0.72
C ALA A 46 -1.23 7.83 0.12
N GLY A 47 -0.49 8.49 1.00
CA GLY A 47 0.65 9.31 0.59
C GLY A 47 1.77 8.49 -0.06
N ASN A 48 2.57 9.15 -0.89
CA ASN A 48 3.79 8.54 -1.42
C ASN A 48 4.92 8.60 -0.39
N MET A 49 5.74 7.56 -0.36
CA MET A 49 7.02 7.55 0.34
C MET A 49 8.03 8.46 -0.36
N THR A 50 8.97 9.01 0.39
CA THR A 50 10.09 9.80 -0.15
C THR A 50 11.08 8.97 -0.95
N ILE A 51 11.17 7.67 -0.66
CA ILE A 51 12.04 6.71 -1.32
C ILE A 51 11.19 5.51 -1.72
N ALA A 52 11.29 5.08 -2.98
CA ALA A 52 10.66 3.86 -3.48
C ALA A 52 11.28 2.63 -2.79
N ARG A 53 10.46 1.68 -2.36
CA ARG A 53 10.89 0.48 -1.62
C ARG A 53 10.15 -0.72 -2.16
#